data_AF-A0A8T5AK89-F1
#
_entry.id   AF-A0A8T5AK89-F1
#
_cell.length_a   1.000
_cell.length_b   1.000
_cell.length_c   1.000
_cell.angle_alpha   90.00
_cell.angle_beta   90.00
_cell.angle_gamma   90.00
#
_symmetry.space_group_name_H-M   'P 1'
#
loop_
_entity.id
_entity.type
_entity.pdbx_description
1 polymer ?
#
loop_
_entity_poly.entity_id
_entity_poly.type
_entity_poly.pdbx_seq_one_letter_code
_entity_poly.pdbx_strand_id
1 'polypeptide(L)'
;MQITDLTNKFKEQLKIIMSDPIVKILLENSCLTEVQLETLLIDLYQKENGDEISQEAKLTLRRDVKVSRGAFNRTKRQAMRNVARSIYTILLLGYLGLLETNHLEPFMELSSKLKTLRETIDTCGDEELARELAKNLLNEIREKALG
;
A
#
# COMPACT_ATOMS: atom_id res chain seq x y z
N MET A 1 20.62 7.30 -16.86
CA MET A 1 20.00 5.96 -16.88
C MET A 1 18.99 5.96 -18.02
N GLN A 2 18.91 4.91 -18.87
CA GLN A 2 17.92 4.89 -19.95
C GLN A 2 16.50 4.67 -19.37
N ILE A 3 15.45 5.20 -20.01
CA ILE A 3 14.04 5.06 -19.54
C ILE A 3 13.64 3.58 -19.37
N THR A 4 14.18 2.71 -20.21
CA THR A 4 13.99 1.25 -20.11
C THR A 4 14.59 0.67 -18.84
N ASP A 5 15.76 1.14 -18.41
CA ASP A 5 16.38 0.68 -17.15
C ASP A 5 15.59 1.16 -15.94
N LEU A 6 15.09 2.40 -15.99
CA LEU A 6 14.25 3.00 -14.95
C LEU A 6 12.97 2.16 -14.74
N THR A 7 12.25 1.90 -15.82
CA THR A 7 11.00 1.12 -15.80
C THR A 7 11.20 -0.34 -15.40
N ASN A 8 12.29 -0.99 -15.83
CA ASN A 8 12.62 -2.35 -15.40
C ASN A 8 12.96 -2.41 -13.92
N LYS A 9 13.76 -1.46 -13.40
CA LYS A 9 14.06 -1.36 -11.97
C LYS A 9 12.79 -1.25 -11.14
N PHE A 10 11.83 -0.43 -11.58
CA PHE A 10 10.55 -0.30 -10.89
C PHE A 10 9.71 -1.57 -10.93
N LYS A 11 9.71 -2.32 -12.04
CA LYS A 11 9.00 -3.61 -12.11
C LYS A 11 9.53 -4.61 -11.09
N GLU A 12 10.84 -4.68 -10.91
CA GLU A 12 11.46 -5.52 -9.88
C GLU A 12 11.10 -5.03 -8.47
N GLN A 13 11.17 -3.73 -8.21
CA GLN A 13 10.74 -3.15 -6.93
C GLN A 13 9.26 -3.44 -6.63
N LEU A 14 8.39 -3.30 -7.63
CA LEU A 14 6.97 -3.59 -7.51
C LEU A 14 6.76 -5.07 -7.20
N LYS A 15 7.50 -5.99 -7.84
CA LYS A 15 7.43 -7.42 -7.54
C LYS A 15 7.84 -7.73 -6.10
N ILE A 16 8.89 -7.08 -5.59
CA ILE A 16 9.34 -7.21 -4.20
C ILE A 16 8.25 -6.72 -3.24
N ILE A 17 7.76 -5.49 -3.42
CA ILE A 17 6.70 -4.88 -2.58
C ILE A 17 5.45 -5.76 -2.54
N MET A 18 5.00 -6.26 -3.69
CA MET A 18 3.79 -7.07 -3.77
C MET A 18 4.00 -8.51 -3.27
N SER A 19 5.25 -8.92 -3.04
CA SER A 19 5.58 -10.22 -2.45
C SER A 19 5.76 -10.14 -0.94
N ASP A 20 5.99 -8.94 -0.40
CA ASP A 20 6.18 -8.66 1.03
C ASP A 20 4.99 -9.21 1.86
N PRO A 21 5.24 -10.08 2.85
CA PRO A 21 4.20 -10.65 3.72
C PRO A 21 3.38 -9.62 4.50
N ILE A 22 4.01 -8.54 4.97
CA ILE A 22 3.33 -7.44 5.67
C ILE A 22 2.40 -6.72 4.70
N VAL A 23 2.85 -6.40 3.48
CA VAL A 23 2.01 -5.76 2.47
C VAL A 23 0.81 -6.62 2.13
N LYS A 24 0.98 -7.93 1.97
CA LYS A 24 -0.12 -8.86 1.69
C LYS A 24 -1.18 -8.84 2.79
N ILE A 25 -0.77 -8.98 4.04
CA ILE A 25 -1.69 -9.01 5.18
C ILE A 25 -2.41 -7.67 5.35
N LEU A 26 -1.69 -6.54 5.23
CA LEU A 26 -2.32 -5.22 5.27
C LEU A 26 -3.31 -5.04 4.13
N LEU A 27 -2.97 -5.49 2.93
CA LEU A 27 -3.83 -5.41 1.76
C LEU A 27 -5.12 -6.23 1.95
N GLU A 28 -5.02 -7.47 2.43
CA GLU A 28 -6.14 -8.36 2.72
C GLU A 28 -7.16 -7.78 3.73
N ASN A 29 -6.69 -6.96 4.66
CA ASN A 29 -7.52 -6.35 5.70
C ASN A 29 -7.86 -4.87 5.41
N SER A 30 -7.47 -4.35 4.24
CA SER A 30 -7.72 -2.96 3.84
C SER A 30 -8.95 -2.82 2.93
N CYS A 31 -9.33 -1.57 2.64
CA CYS A 31 -10.34 -1.26 1.62
C CYS A 31 -9.78 -1.25 0.18
N LEU A 32 -8.52 -1.66 -0.04
CA LEU A 32 -7.87 -1.66 -1.35
C LEU A 32 -7.73 -3.08 -1.89
N THR A 33 -7.94 -3.24 -3.19
CA THR A 33 -7.56 -4.47 -3.92
C THR A 33 -6.10 -4.42 -4.37
N GLU A 34 -5.50 -5.58 -4.66
CA GLU A 34 -4.13 -5.67 -5.21
C GLU A 34 -3.93 -4.80 -6.45
N VAL A 35 -4.89 -4.89 -7.37
CA VAL A 35 -4.99 -4.09 -8.60
C VAL A 35 -5.03 -2.58 -8.32
N GLN A 36 -5.66 -2.16 -7.22
CA GLN A 36 -5.76 -0.76 -6.84
C GLN A 36 -4.46 -0.26 -6.21
N LEU A 37 -3.86 -1.04 -5.30
CA LEU A 37 -2.56 -0.73 -4.71
C LEU A 37 -1.48 -0.57 -5.78
N GLU A 38 -1.39 -1.54 -6.69
CA GLU A 38 -0.45 -1.51 -7.82
C GLU A 38 -0.62 -0.25 -8.66
N THR A 39 -1.86 0.13 -8.97
CA THR A 39 -2.15 1.35 -9.73
C THR A 39 -1.75 2.62 -8.98
N LEU A 40 -1.89 2.66 -7.66
CA LEU A 40 -1.42 3.80 -6.85
C LEU A 40 0.11 3.89 -6.84
N LEU A 41 0.81 2.78 -6.69
CA LEU A 41 2.27 2.73 -6.73
C LEU A 41 2.82 3.18 -8.09
N ILE A 42 2.22 2.72 -9.19
CA ILE A 42 2.59 3.17 -10.54
C ILE A 42 2.35 4.67 -10.73
N ASP A 43 1.23 5.20 -10.21
CA ASP A 43 0.92 6.64 -10.31
C ASP A 43 1.87 7.50 -9.48
N LEU A 44 2.26 7.04 -8.29
CA LEU A 44 3.24 7.70 -7.44
C LEU A 44 4.61 7.72 -8.12
N TYR A 45 5.06 6.57 -8.62
CA TYR A 45 6.33 6.44 -9.31
C TYR A 45 6.43 7.39 -10.52
N GLN A 46 5.34 7.51 -11.31
CA GLN A 46 5.30 8.48 -12.40
C GLN A 46 5.47 9.92 -11.89
N LYS A 47 4.78 10.30 -10.80
CA LYS A 47 4.87 11.66 -10.24
C LYS A 47 6.27 11.99 -9.74
N GLU A 48 6.94 11.03 -9.13
CA GLU A 48 8.30 11.20 -8.59
C GLU A 48 9.37 11.31 -9.67
N ASN A 49 9.17 10.65 -10.83
CA ASN A 49 10.13 10.64 -11.93
C ASN A 49 9.73 11.60 -13.08
N GLY A 50 8.62 12.33 -12.94
CA GLY A 50 8.16 13.32 -13.92
C GLY A 50 7.79 12.75 -15.29
N ASP A 51 7.89 13.60 -16.32
CA ASP A 51 7.55 13.27 -17.71
C ASP A 51 8.52 12.26 -18.38
N GLU A 52 9.60 11.85 -17.70
CA GLU A 52 10.49 10.79 -18.16
C GLU A 52 9.74 9.46 -18.38
N ILE A 53 8.67 9.25 -17.60
CA ILE A 53 7.76 8.12 -17.78
C ILE A 53 6.52 8.63 -18.51
N SER A 54 6.49 8.38 -19.81
CA SER A 54 5.34 8.73 -20.63
C SER A 54 4.06 8.07 -20.09
N GLN A 55 2.93 8.73 -20.36
CA GLN A 55 1.61 8.21 -20.01
C GLN A 55 1.32 6.84 -20.63
N GLU A 56 2.02 6.48 -21.72
CA GLU A 56 1.92 5.16 -22.34
C GLU A 56 2.84 4.13 -21.68
N ALA A 57 4.04 4.55 -21.25
CA ALA A 57 4.99 3.68 -20.56
C ALA A 57 4.41 3.14 -19.25
N LYS A 58 3.66 3.95 -18.49
CA LYS A 58 3.06 3.46 -17.23
C LYS A 58 1.98 2.38 -17.42
N LEU A 59 1.34 2.34 -18.59
CA LEU A 59 0.30 1.34 -18.88
C LEU A 59 0.88 -0.07 -19.04
N THR A 60 2.20 -0.17 -19.28
CA THR A 60 2.95 -1.42 -19.40
C THR A 60 3.63 -1.84 -18.10
N LEU A 61 3.53 -1.03 -17.04
CA LEU A 61 4.08 -1.31 -15.71
C LEU A 61 3.16 -2.21 -14.87
N ARG A 62 1.91 -2.39 -15.27
CA ARG A 62 1.00 -3.38 -14.68
C ARG A 62 1.53 -4.79 -14.93
N ARG A 63 1.63 -5.60 -13.86
CA ARG A 63 2.19 -6.96 -13.89
C ARG A 63 1.38 -7.92 -14.77
N ASP A 64 0.06 -7.88 -14.68
CA ASP A 64 -0.77 -8.92 -15.31
C ASP A 64 -1.13 -8.63 -16.77
N VAL A 65 -1.48 -7.38 -17.10
CA VAL A 65 -1.98 -7.01 -18.43
C VAL A 65 -1.67 -5.56 -18.76
N LYS A 66 -1.29 -5.27 -20.01
CA LYS A 66 -1.25 -3.91 -20.54
C LYS A 66 -2.66 -3.32 -20.53
N VAL A 67 -2.89 -2.30 -19.71
CA VAL A 67 -4.21 -1.69 -19.55
C VAL A 67 -4.38 -0.46 -20.44
N SER A 68 -5.61 -0.17 -20.87
CA SER A 68 -5.90 1.11 -21.53
C SER A 68 -5.81 2.27 -20.53
N ARG A 69 -5.56 3.48 -21.04
CA ARG A 69 -5.58 4.72 -20.22
C ARG A 69 -6.89 4.89 -19.46
N GLY A 70 -8.01 4.57 -20.10
CA GLY A 70 -9.33 4.61 -19.50
C GLY A 70 -9.49 3.61 -18.35
N ALA A 71 -9.02 2.37 -18.53
CA ALA A 71 -9.05 1.34 -17.49
C ALA A 71 -8.18 1.74 -16.29
N PHE A 72 -6.94 2.17 -16.54
CA PHE A 72 -6.03 2.64 -15.48
C PHE A 72 -6.64 3.78 -14.66
N ASN A 73 -7.18 4.80 -15.32
CA ASN A 73 -7.79 5.94 -14.66
C ASN A 73 -9.05 5.56 -13.87
N ARG A 74 -9.83 4.58 -14.32
CA ARG A 74 -10.97 4.07 -13.56
C ARG A 74 -10.50 3.38 -12.27
N THR A 75 -9.51 2.51 -12.35
CA THR A 75 -8.91 1.84 -11.18
C THR A 75 -8.34 2.85 -10.19
N LYS A 76 -7.59 3.85 -10.67
CA LYS A 76 -7.05 4.93 -9.82
C LYS A 76 -8.16 5.67 -9.08
N ARG A 77 -9.25 6.05 -9.77
CA ARG A 77 -10.40 6.71 -9.13
C ARG A 77 -11.10 5.80 -8.12
N GLN A 78 -11.22 4.51 -8.41
CA GLN A 78 -11.79 3.55 -7.45
C GLN A 78 -10.92 3.44 -6.19
N ALA A 79 -9.60 3.31 -6.35
CA ALA A 79 -8.66 3.28 -5.23
C ALA A 79 -8.78 4.53 -4.35
N MET A 80 -8.74 5.72 -4.97
CA MET A 80 -8.87 6.99 -4.24
C MET A 80 -10.23 7.15 -3.55
N ARG A 81 -11.32 6.67 -4.15
CA ARG A 81 -12.63 6.65 -3.49
C ARG A 81 -12.65 5.76 -2.26
N ASN A 82 -12.00 4.60 -2.31
CA ASN A 82 -11.93 3.71 -1.15
C ASN A 82 -11.12 4.37 -0.02
N VAL A 83 -9.97 4.98 -0.33
CA VAL A 83 -9.20 5.76 0.65
C VAL A 83 -10.05 6.88 1.29
N ALA A 84 -10.73 7.68 0.46
CA ALA A 84 -11.58 8.75 0.96
C ALA A 84 -12.72 8.24 1.85
N ARG A 85 -13.36 7.12 1.49
CA ARG A 85 -14.40 6.48 2.33
C ARG A 85 -13.85 6.00 3.66
N SER A 86 -12.65 5.41 3.69
CA SER A 86 -12.01 5.02 4.95
C SER A 86 -11.77 6.23 5.86
N ILE A 87 -11.26 7.33 5.31
CA ILE A 87 -11.06 8.58 6.05
C ILE A 87 -12.40 9.14 6.57
N TYR A 88 -13.42 9.24 5.72
CA TYR A 88 -14.75 9.70 6.15
C TYR A 88 -15.36 8.81 7.22
N THR A 89 -15.09 7.50 7.20
CA THR A 89 -15.57 6.57 8.23
C THR A 89 -14.92 6.90 9.58
N ILE A 90 -13.59 7.05 9.63
CA ILE A 90 -12.87 7.44 10.85
C ILE A 90 -13.40 8.79 11.38
N LEU A 91 -13.53 9.79 10.50
CA LEU A 91 -14.02 11.12 10.87
C LEU A 91 -15.46 11.09 11.37
N LEU A 92 -16.34 10.30 10.74
CA LEU A 92 -17.74 10.16 11.16
C LEU A 92 -17.84 9.53 12.56
N LEU A 93 -17.08 8.47 12.81
CA LEU A 93 -17.05 7.83 14.13
C LEU A 93 -16.52 8.79 15.20
N GLY A 94 -15.46 9.55 14.91
CA GLY A 94 -14.94 10.55 15.82
C GLY A 94 -15.92 11.70 16.07
N TYR A 95 -16.59 12.19 15.02
CA TYR A 95 -17.60 13.24 15.14
C TYR A 95 -18.81 12.82 15.99
N LEU A 96 -19.22 11.55 15.90
CA LEU A 96 -20.32 11.00 16.70
C LEU A 96 -19.90 10.60 18.12
N GLY A 97 -18.61 10.74 18.47
CA GLY A 97 -18.08 10.28 19.77
C GLY A 97 -18.01 8.76 19.91
N LEU A 98 -18.07 8.01 18.80
CA LEU A 98 -17.93 6.55 18.77
C LEU A 98 -16.47 6.10 18.66
N LEU A 99 -15.57 7.04 18.34
CA LEU A 99 -14.13 6.83 18.28
C LEU A 99 -13.43 8.03 18.91
N GLU A 100 -13.03 7.91 20.16
CA GLU A 100 -12.16 8.89 20.81
C GLU A 100 -10.74 8.90 20.18
N THR A 101 -10.08 10.06 20.19
CA THR A 101 -8.77 10.28 19.55
C THR A 101 -7.65 9.43 20.15
N ASN A 102 -7.74 9.13 21.46
CA ASN A 102 -6.84 8.21 22.17
C ASN A 102 -6.87 6.78 21.60
N HIS A 103 -7.97 6.35 20.96
CA HIS A 103 -8.03 5.05 20.29
C HIS A 103 -7.24 5.02 18.99
N LEU A 104 -6.90 6.17 18.39
CA LEU A 104 -6.08 6.24 17.18
C LEU A 104 -4.56 6.22 17.47
N GLU A 105 -4.13 6.65 18.66
CA GLU A 105 -2.71 6.69 19.04
C GLU A 105 -2.00 5.34 18.91
N PRO A 106 -2.58 4.20 19.36
CA PRO A 106 -1.94 2.89 19.21
C PRO A 106 -1.69 2.51 17.75
N PHE A 107 -2.56 2.93 16.83
CA PHE A 107 -2.37 2.66 15.40
C PHE A 107 -1.25 3.51 14.80
N MET A 108 -1.01 4.71 15.32
CA MET A 108 0.12 5.56 14.93
C MET A 108 1.45 4.95 15.40
N GLU A 109 1.51 4.47 16.65
CA GLU A 109 2.67 3.73 17.16
C GLU A 109 2.94 2.47 16.33
N LEU A 110 1.87 1.75 16.00
CA LEU A 110 1.97 0.54 15.20
C LEU A 110 2.49 0.82 13.78
N SER A 111 2.08 1.92 13.16
CA SER A 111 2.64 2.37 11.88
C SER A 111 4.15 2.65 11.97
N SER A 112 4.61 3.19 13.10
CA SER A 112 6.04 3.41 13.33
C SER A 112 6.78 2.08 13.48
N LYS A 113 6.26 1.16 14.29
CA LYS A 113 6.80 -0.21 14.45
C LYS A 113 6.90 -0.91 13.09
N LEU A 114 5.86 -0.84 12.27
CA LEU A 114 5.82 -1.42 10.92
C LEU A 114 6.97 -0.92 10.04
N LYS A 115 7.27 0.37 10.11
CA LYS A 115 8.36 0.97 9.33
C LYS A 115 9.72 0.42 9.77
N THR A 116 9.99 0.39 11.07
CA THR A 116 11.22 -0.17 11.65
C THR A 116 11.38 -1.66 11.31
N LEU A 117 10.27 -2.41 11.35
CA LEU A 117 10.27 -3.83 10.99
C LEU A 117 10.56 -4.05 9.51
N ARG A 118 10.01 -3.23 8.61
CA ARG A 118 10.35 -3.27 7.19
C ARG A 118 11.85 -3.06 6.97
N GLU A 119 12.43 -2.04 7.61
CA GLU A 119 13.87 -1.77 7.55
C GLU A 119 14.72 -2.96 8.06
N THR A 120 14.22 -3.67 9.07
CA THR A 120 14.87 -4.88 9.61
C THR A 120 14.79 -6.06 8.62
N ILE A 121 13.62 -6.29 8.03
CA ILE A 121 13.41 -7.35 7.02
C ILE A 121 14.27 -7.08 5.77
N ASP A 122 14.32 -5.83 5.30
CA ASP A 122 15.17 -5.42 4.18
C ASP A 122 16.67 -5.69 4.45
N THR A 123 17.09 -5.64 5.72
CA THR A 123 18.48 -5.87 6.13
C THR A 123 18.80 -7.36 6.34
N CYS A 124 17.85 -8.15 6.86
CA CYS A 124 18.07 -9.54 7.25
C CYS A 124 17.63 -10.57 6.19
N GLY A 125 16.69 -10.21 5.30
CA GLY A 125 16.17 -11.10 4.25
C GLY A 125 15.34 -12.29 4.75
N ASP A 126 14.88 -12.27 6.00
CA ASP A 126 14.17 -13.39 6.64
C ASP A 126 12.65 -13.30 6.42
N GLU A 127 12.15 -14.13 5.50
CA GLU A 127 10.71 -14.22 5.19
C GLU A 127 9.87 -14.81 6.32
N GLU A 128 10.43 -15.69 7.16
CA GLU A 128 9.69 -16.34 8.24
C GLU A 128 9.47 -15.35 9.38
N LEU A 129 10.50 -14.58 9.72
CA LEU A 129 10.39 -13.44 10.63
C LEU A 129 9.36 -12.43 10.13
N ALA A 130 9.36 -12.08 8.84
CA ALA A 130 8.38 -11.16 8.26
C ALA A 130 6.94 -11.64 8.43
N ARG A 131 6.68 -12.95 8.23
CA ARG A 131 5.35 -13.54 8.42
C ARG A 131 4.93 -13.55 9.89
N GLU A 132 5.84 -13.91 10.79
CA GLU A 132 5.56 -13.94 12.22
C GLU A 132 5.24 -12.54 12.76
N LEU A 133 6.04 -11.55 12.38
CA LEU A 133 5.80 -10.14 12.71
C LEU A 133 4.46 -9.64 12.18
N ALA A 134 4.13 -9.96 10.93
CA ALA A 134 2.86 -9.56 10.33
C ALA A 134 1.65 -10.22 11.02
N LYS A 135 1.81 -11.46 11.50
CA LYS A 135 0.78 -12.16 12.28
C LYS A 135 0.60 -11.54 13.66
N ASN A 136 1.70 -11.22 14.35
CA ASN A 136 1.66 -10.55 15.65
C ASN A 136 1.03 -9.16 15.55
N LEU A 137 1.37 -8.41 14.50
CA LEU A 137 0.75 -7.13 14.15
C LEU A 137 -0.76 -7.26 13.96
N LEU A 138 -1.22 -8.25 13.18
CA LEU A 138 -2.64 -8.45 12.93
C LEU A 138 -3.41 -8.72 14.24
N ASN A 139 -2.82 -9.51 15.13
CA ASN A 139 -3.39 -9.77 16.44
C ASN A 139 -3.43 -8.48 17.29
N GLU A 140 -2.35 -7.71 17.32
CA GLU A 140 -2.29 -6.43 18.04
C GLU A 140 -3.32 -5.42 17.50
N ILE A 141 -3.51 -5.34 16.17
CA ILE A 141 -4.56 -4.51 15.53
C ILE A 141 -5.95 -4.99 15.96
N ARG A 142 -6.21 -6.30 15.92
CA ARG A 142 -7.53 -6.85 16.24
C ARG A 142 -7.88 -6.63 17.71
N GLU A 143 -6.94 -6.88 18.61
CA GLU A 143 -7.13 -6.63 20.04
C GLU A 143 -7.40 -5.15 20.33
N LYS A 144 -6.67 -4.24 19.68
CA LYS A 144 -6.82 -2.79 19.89
C LYS A 144 -8.02 -2.17 19.16
N ALA A 145 -8.50 -2.79 18.07
CA ALA A 145 -9.64 -2.30 17.30
C ALA A 145 -10.99 -2.85 17.79
N LEU A 146 -11.00 -3.97 18.52
CA LEU A 146 -12.20 -4.67 18.97
C LEU A 146 -12.32 -4.79 20.49
N GLY A 147 -11.30 -4.40 21.25
CA GLY A 147 -11.29 -4.34 22.72
C GLY A 147 -11.54 -2.93 23.22
#